data_AF-A0A357B0Z2-F1
#
_entry.id   AF-A0A357B0Z2-F1
#
_cell.length_a   1.000
_cell.length_b   1.000
_cell.length_c   1.000
_cell.angle_alpha   90.00
_cell.angle_beta   90.00
_cell.angle_gamma   90.00
#
_symmetry.space_group_name_H-M   'P 1'
#
loop_
_entity.id
_entity.type
_entity.pdbx_description
1 polymer ?
#
loop_
_entity_poly.entity_id
_entity_poly.type
_entity_poly.pdbx_seq_one_letter_code
_entity_poly.pdbx_strand_id
1 'polypeptide(L)'
;MYMAMKAGFDGVEINAGSNHIGANFISRFWNRERTDQYGSQSVENLGRFVTEILDKARKLVGDDFPIGVLLNGNEWNVFNVGDNERCNNTHLQCELAKLFEEHGADYIHARSAAWGAHMLDIFPDVAFIHDEPDTGYGRPLNIDKFWPEFIQDYRGAGAFLNAAGEIRAAVGIPVITTGMMDPRLIPDVIDEYIGSGKIDFIGMTRRMYADPDYANKICAGELGEIRPCANCISCWHDTCRVNAGLVRAGGEEMPEGYKIQKTSTPKKVQIAGGGPAGLEAAHVAAERGHEVTLYEKDGSWGGLTRTAIAYKGKNEKIADHTEWLVRQCEKYGVTMATGKEVTKAVVEDLAPDVVIVATGGKPT
;
A
#
# COMPACT_ATOMS: atom_id res chain seq x y z
N MET A 1 7.29 13.84 -20.58
CA MET A 1 8.02 14.73 -19.64
C MET A 1 7.76 16.19 -19.96
N TYR A 2 8.22 16.73 -21.10
CA TYR A 2 7.92 18.12 -21.50
C TYR A 2 6.43 18.49 -21.42
N MET A 3 5.54 17.61 -21.88
CA MET A 3 4.09 17.82 -21.76
C MET A 3 3.59 17.83 -20.31
N ALA A 4 4.18 17.03 -19.42
CA ALA A 4 3.82 17.04 -18.00
C ALA A 4 4.26 18.36 -17.34
N MET A 5 5.48 18.82 -17.61
CA MET A 5 5.94 20.15 -17.19
C MET A 5 5.01 21.26 -17.71
N LYS A 6 4.63 21.22 -18.99
CA LYS A 6 3.68 22.19 -19.57
C LYS A 6 2.28 22.12 -18.98
N ALA A 7 1.87 20.96 -18.50
CA ALA A 7 0.61 20.77 -17.79
C ALA A 7 0.66 21.20 -16.31
N GLY A 8 1.84 21.63 -15.81
CA GLY A 8 2.01 22.13 -14.44
C GLY A 8 2.29 21.06 -13.39
N PHE A 9 2.73 19.86 -13.79
CA PHE A 9 3.28 18.89 -12.84
C PHE A 9 4.62 19.40 -12.27
N ASP A 10 4.92 19.06 -11.02
CA ASP A 10 6.17 19.48 -10.35
C ASP A 10 7.38 18.60 -10.69
N GLY A 11 7.16 17.45 -11.32
CA GLY A 11 8.22 16.50 -11.68
C GLY A 11 7.69 15.30 -12.45
N VAL A 12 8.57 14.39 -12.82
CA VAL A 12 8.23 13.14 -13.50
C VAL A 12 9.10 11.99 -13.01
N GLU A 13 8.61 10.76 -13.15
CA GLU A 13 9.37 9.55 -12.86
C GLU A 13 9.44 8.65 -14.09
N ILE A 14 10.64 8.15 -14.40
CA ILE A 14 10.83 7.08 -15.38
C ILE A 14 10.62 5.75 -14.67
N ASN A 15 9.60 5.00 -15.09
CA ASN A 15 9.37 3.67 -14.57
C ASN A 15 10.26 2.64 -15.29
N ALA A 16 11.34 2.25 -14.62
CA ALA A 16 12.23 1.14 -14.98
C ALA A 16 12.20 0.01 -13.92
N GLY A 17 11.13 -0.09 -13.14
CA GLY A 17 10.90 -1.16 -12.16
C GLY A 17 9.78 -2.11 -12.59
N SER A 18 9.52 -3.13 -11.78
CA SER A 18 8.56 -4.21 -12.07
C SER A 18 8.94 -4.96 -13.36
N ASN A 19 7.98 -5.24 -14.25
CA ASN A 19 8.16 -5.80 -15.59
C ASN A 19 7.93 -4.77 -16.72
N HIS A 20 8.00 -3.48 -16.41
CA HIS A 20 7.81 -2.44 -17.42
C HIS A 20 8.97 -2.37 -18.41
N ILE A 21 8.79 -1.63 -19.50
CA ILE A 21 9.76 -1.61 -20.60
C ILE A 21 11.18 -1.24 -20.15
N GLY A 22 11.34 -0.27 -19.23
CA GLY A 22 12.65 0.07 -18.68
C GLY A 22 13.28 -1.10 -17.93
N ALA A 23 12.49 -1.78 -17.09
CA ALA A 23 12.92 -2.98 -16.35
C ALA A 23 13.38 -4.11 -17.29
N ASN A 24 12.67 -4.30 -18.41
CA ASN A 24 13.02 -5.34 -19.39
C ASN A 24 14.36 -5.08 -20.09
N PHE A 25 14.81 -3.82 -20.21
CA PHE A 25 16.14 -3.49 -20.71
C PHE A 25 17.22 -3.66 -19.65
N ILE A 26 16.96 -3.23 -18.42
CA ILE A 26 17.99 -3.27 -17.37
C ILE A 26 18.15 -4.66 -16.73
N SER A 27 17.13 -5.52 -16.80
CA SER A 27 17.16 -6.88 -16.23
C SER A 27 17.93 -7.84 -17.12
N ARG A 28 18.96 -8.50 -16.58
CA ARG A 28 19.73 -9.55 -17.30
C ARG A 28 18.90 -10.80 -17.61
N PHE A 29 17.79 -11.00 -16.91
CA PHE A 29 16.87 -12.09 -17.17
C PHE A 29 16.06 -11.87 -18.45
N TRP A 30 15.49 -10.68 -18.59
CA TRP A 30 14.71 -10.28 -19.76
C TRP A 30 15.61 -9.92 -20.95
N ASN A 31 16.66 -9.15 -20.70
CA ASN A 31 17.64 -8.71 -21.70
C ASN A 31 18.79 -9.70 -21.88
N ARG A 32 18.46 -10.96 -22.15
CA ARG A 32 19.45 -12.05 -22.20
C ARG A 32 20.05 -12.35 -23.58
N GLU A 33 19.29 -12.10 -24.64
CA GLU A 33 19.69 -12.50 -26.01
C GLU A 33 20.30 -11.34 -26.82
N ARG A 34 20.15 -10.09 -26.37
CA ARG A 34 20.64 -8.94 -27.13
C ARG A 34 22.16 -8.90 -27.10
N THR A 35 22.74 -8.75 -28.28
CA THR A 35 24.19 -8.61 -28.47
C THR A 35 24.59 -7.23 -28.97
N ASP A 36 23.63 -6.32 -29.13
CA ASP A 36 23.87 -4.94 -29.56
C ASP A 36 24.19 -4.02 -28.38
N GLN A 37 24.24 -2.70 -28.63
CA GLN A 37 24.56 -1.68 -27.63
C GLN A 37 23.53 -1.54 -26.50
N TYR A 38 22.36 -2.18 -26.61
CA TYR A 38 21.33 -2.22 -25.57
C TYR A 38 21.28 -3.58 -24.86
N GLY A 39 22.29 -4.44 -25.01
CA GLY A 39 22.33 -5.76 -24.39
C GLY A 39 22.82 -5.77 -22.95
N SER A 40 23.12 -6.96 -22.43
CA SER A 40 23.50 -7.18 -21.03
C SER A 40 25.01 -7.34 -20.79
N GLN A 41 25.84 -6.92 -21.75
CA GLN A 41 27.30 -7.13 -21.72
C GLN A 41 28.02 -6.21 -20.71
N SER A 42 27.43 -5.07 -20.37
CA SER A 42 27.96 -4.13 -19.38
C SER A 42 26.81 -3.34 -18.71
N VAL A 43 27.11 -2.67 -17.61
CA VAL A 43 26.15 -1.79 -16.90
C VAL A 43 25.68 -0.67 -17.82
N GLU A 44 26.59 -0.08 -18.60
CA GLU A 44 26.28 1.00 -19.54
C GLU A 44 25.34 0.53 -20.65
N ASN A 45 25.51 -0.71 -21.14
CA ASN A 45 24.60 -1.26 -22.15
C ASN A 45 23.21 -1.57 -21.57
N LEU A 46 23.14 -2.12 -20.35
CA LEU A 46 21.87 -2.37 -19.65
C LEU A 46 21.12 -1.06 -19.39
N GLY A 47 21.82 -0.05 -18.87
CA GLY A 47 21.26 1.26 -18.55
C GLY A 47 21.01 2.15 -19.76
N ARG A 48 21.51 1.80 -20.95
CA ARG A 48 21.48 2.68 -22.15
C ARG A 48 20.09 3.19 -22.49
N PHE A 49 19.10 2.31 -22.44
CA PHE A 49 17.72 2.70 -22.76
C PHE A 49 17.19 3.80 -21.83
N VAL A 50 17.48 3.71 -20.53
CA VAL A 50 17.03 4.66 -19.52
C VAL A 50 17.85 5.95 -19.58
N THR A 51 19.18 5.85 -19.71
CA THR A 51 20.09 7.00 -19.79
C THR A 51 19.83 7.87 -21.02
N GLU A 52 19.55 7.28 -22.19
CA GLU A 52 19.17 8.06 -23.38
C GLU A 52 17.85 8.81 -23.20
N ILE A 53 16.91 8.27 -22.40
CA ILE A 53 15.66 8.96 -22.05
C ILE A 53 15.97 10.12 -21.11
N LEU A 54 16.79 9.91 -20.08
CA LEU A 54 17.24 10.95 -19.15
C LEU A 54 17.93 12.11 -19.88
N ASP A 55 18.92 11.82 -20.73
CA ASP A 55 19.67 12.82 -21.50
C ASP A 55 18.76 13.68 -22.37
N LYS A 56 17.79 13.04 -23.06
CA LYS A 56 16.82 13.75 -23.90
C LYS A 56 15.83 14.54 -23.05
N ALA A 57 15.40 14.00 -21.92
CA ALA A 57 14.49 14.68 -21.02
C ALA A 57 15.13 15.95 -20.46
N ARG A 58 16.36 15.87 -19.94
CA ARG A 58 17.12 17.03 -19.43
C ARG A 58 17.20 18.16 -20.43
N LYS A 59 17.51 17.85 -21.69
CA LYS A 59 17.53 18.85 -22.78
C LYS A 59 16.17 19.52 -23.03
N LEU A 60 15.06 18.87 -22.68
CA LEU A 60 13.70 19.36 -22.92
C LEU A 60 13.10 20.11 -21.72
N VAL A 61 13.40 19.69 -20.49
CA VAL A 61 12.79 20.24 -19.27
C VAL A 61 13.74 21.12 -18.45
N GLY A 62 15.04 21.10 -18.75
CA GLY A 62 16.06 21.82 -18.00
C GLY A 62 16.49 21.10 -16.72
N ASP A 63 17.33 21.78 -15.95
CA ASP A 63 17.96 21.24 -14.74
C ASP A 63 17.06 21.37 -13.50
N ASP A 64 16.14 22.33 -13.50
CA ASP A 64 15.29 22.63 -12.34
C ASP A 64 14.03 21.74 -12.23
N PHE A 65 13.75 20.90 -13.23
CA PHE A 65 12.55 20.05 -13.25
C PHE A 65 12.88 18.63 -12.78
N PRO A 66 12.41 18.19 -11.59
CA PRO A 66 12.70 16.87 -11.04
C PRO A 66 12.39 15.69 -11.99
N ILE A 67 13.38 14.82 -12.19
CA ILE A 67 13.21 13.51 -12.85
C ILE A 67 13.73 12.40 -11.95
N GLY A 68 12.84 11.53 -11.52
CA GLY A 68 13.20 10.31 -10.82
C GLY A 68 13.35 9.10 -11.73
N VAL A 69 14.04 8.08 -11.23
CA VAL A 69 14.03 6.73 -11.82
C VAL A 69 13.55 5.73 -10.80
N LEU A 70 12.44 5.06 -11.12
CA LEU A 70 11.98 3.88 -10.39
C LEU A 70 12.68 2.64 -10.94
N LEU A 71 13.30 1.84 -10.08
CA LEU A 71 13.99 0.60 -10.45
C LEU A 71 13.72 -0.54 -9.47
N ASN A 72 14.01 -1.77 -9.89
CA ASN A 72 14.01 -2.93 -9.01
C ASN A 72 15.34 -2.97 -8.23
N GLY A 73 15.37 -2.66 -6.94
CA GLY A 73 16.54 -2.78 -6.09
C GLY A 73 17.00 -4.21 -5.87
N ASN A 74 16.12 -5.20 -6.04
CA ASN A 74 16.51 -6.59 -6.20
C ASN A 74 15.49 -7.34 -7.07
N GLU A 75 15.97 -8.34 -7.80
CA GLU A 75 15.14 -9.27 -8.57
C GLU A 75 15.32 -10.70 -8.07
N TRP A 76 14.24 -11.47 -8.13
CA TRP A 76 14.26 -12.86 -7.68
C TRP A 76 13.54 -13.81 -8.62
N ASN A 77 14.06 -15.03 -8.76
CA ASN A 77 13.42 -16.09 -9.51
C ASN A 77 12.42 -16.86 -8.65
N VAL A 78 11.13 -16.70 -8.92
CA VAL A 78 10.07 -17.49 -8.26
C VAL A 78 9.61 -18.68 -9.08
N PHE A 79 9.93 -18.74 -10.38
CA PHE A 79 9.59 -19.88 -11.23
C PHE A 79 10.50 -21.08 -10.95
N ASN A 80 11.81 -20.85 -10.92
CA ASN A 80 12.83 -21.80 -10.53
C ASN A 80 13.54 -21.29 -9.27
N VAL A 81 12.87 -21.41 -8.12
CA VAL A 81 13.31 -20.86 -6.83
C VAL A 81 14.79 -21.18 -6.53
N GLY A 82 15.58 -20.13 -6.33
CA GLY A 82 17.01 -20.20 -6.03
C GLY A 82 17.94 -20.06 -7.23
N ASP A 83 17.42 -20.15 -8.46
CA ASP A 83 18.16 -19.90 -9.69
C ASP A 83 18.14 -18.39 -10.01
N ASN A 84 18.89 -17.62 -9.22
CA ASN A 84 18.96 -16.17 -9.33
C ASN A 84 20.11 -15.67 -10.22
N GLU A 85 20.83 -16.55 -10.95
CA GLU A 85 22.06 -16.19 -11.69
C GLU A 85 21.87 -15.01 -12.66
N ARG A 86 20.69 -14.92 -13.29
CA ARG A 86 20.32 -13.86 -14.23
C ARG A 86 19.42 -12.78 -13.63
N CYS A 87 19.05 -12.90 -12.36
CA CYS A 87 18.35 -11.81 -11.68
C CYS A 87 19.31 -10.66 -11.46
N ASN A 88 18.82 -9.43 -11.59
CA ASN A 88 19.60 -8.31 -11.11
C ASN A 88 19.64 -8.30 -9.58
N ASN A 89 20.84 -8.44 -9.03
CA ASN A 89 21.08 -8.29 -7.60
C ASN A 89 21.22 -6.81 -7.19
N THR A 90 21.18 -6.53 -5.89
CA THR A 90 21.32 -5.18 -5.34
C THR A 90 22.60 -4.49 -5.80
N HIS A 91 23.72 -5.21 -5.89
CA HIS A 91 25.00 -4.64 -6.34
C HIS A 91 24.92 -4.04 -7.75
N LEU A 92 24.38 -4.80 -8.72
CA LEU A 92 24.16 -4.31 -10.08
C LEU A 92 23.22 -3.11 -10.10
N GLN A 93 22.21 -3.10 -9.23
CA GLN A 93 21.24 -2.00 -9.14
C GLN A 93 21.87 -0.74 -8.56
N CYS A 94 22.83 -0.87 -7.65
CA CYS A 94 23.67 0.26 -7.20
C CYS A 94 24.51 0.83 -8.36
N GLU A 95 25.08 -0.01 -9.23
CA GLU A 95 25.82 0.48 -10.41
C GLU A 95 24.90 1.20 -11.41
N LEU A 96 23.70 0.66 -11.66
CA LEU A 96 22.70 1.32 -12.50
C LEU A 96 22.20 2.63 -11.89
N ALA A 97 21.97 2.68 -10.58
CA ALA A 97 21.55 3.89 -9.89
C ALA A 97 22.58 5.03 -10.01
N LYS A 98 23.87 4.72 -9.84
CA LYS A 98 24.97 5.68 -10.09
C LYS A 98 24.98 6.16 -11.54
N LEU A 99 24.83 5.24 -12.49
CA LEU A 99 24.76 5.60 -13.90
C LEU A 99 23.56 6.53 -14.17
N PHE A 100 22.40 6.30 -13.56
CA PHE A 100 21.25 7.18 -13.74
C PHE A 100 21.45 8.56 -13.08
N GLU A 101 22.10 8.62 -11.93
CA GLU A 101 22.52 9.87 -11.29
C GLU A 101 23.45 10.67 -12.21
N GLU A 102 24.47 10.04 -12.81
CA GLU A 102 25.40 10.68 -13.75
C GLU A 102 24.70 11.26 -14.99
N HIS A 103 23.58 10.65 -15.40
CA HIS A 103 22.74 11.09 -16.52
C HIS A 103 21.61 12.06 -16.09
N GLY A 104 21.64 12.53 -14.84
CA GLY A 104 20.77 13.58 -14.34
C GLY A 104 19.46 13.10 -13.74
N ALA A 105 19.38 11.90 -13.18
CA ALA A 105 18.30 11.56 -12.25
C ALA A 105 18.45 12.39 -10.96
N ASP A 106 17.36 12.95 -10.45
CA ASP A 106 17.36 13.74 -9.22
C ASP A 106 17.02 12.91 -7.98
N TYR A 107 16.43 11.74 -8.17
CA TYR A 107 16.16 10.78 -7.10
C TYR A 107 16.00 9.36 -7.68
N ILE A 108 16.23 8.37 -6.83
CA ILE A 108 15.96 6.96 -7.15
C ILE A 108 14.78 6.49 -6.31
N HIS A 109 13.84 5.79 -6.95
CA HIS A 109 12.77 5.10 -6.27
C HIS A 109 13.03 3.59 -6.35
N ALA A 110 13.36 2.99 -5.22
CA ALA A 110 13.66 1.57 -5.12
C ALA A 110 12.41 0.76 -4.71
N ARG A 111 12.04 -0.19 -5.54
CA ARG A 111 11.13 -1.30 -5.19
C ARG A 111 11.86 -2.61 -5.43
N SER A 112 11.30 -3.78 -5.11
CA SER A 112 11.83 -5.04 -5.64
C SER A 112 10.80 -5.76 -6.50
N ALA A 113 11.22 -6.79 -7.22
CA ALA A 113 10.34 -7.60 -8.07
C ALA A 113 10.78 -9.06 -8.05
N ALA A 114 9.84 -9.98 -8.28
CA ALA A 114 10.16 -11.37 -8.54
C ALA A 114 9.63 -11.78 -9.92
N TRP A 115 10.45 -12.42 -10.75
CA TRP A 115 10.06 -12.87 -12.06
C TRP A 115 9.52 -14.30 -12.03
N GLY A 116 8.50 -14.56 -12.87
CA GLY A 116 7.84 -15.86 -12.95
C GLY A 116 6.55 -15.99 -12.15
N ALA A 117 6.21 -15.00 -11.32
CA ALA A 117 4.90 -14.86 -10.71
C ALA A 117 4.40 -13.42 -10.83
N HIS A 118 3.29 -13.23 -11.55
CA HIS A 118 2.71 -11.89 -11.78
C HIS A 118 2.41 -11.15 -10.47
N MET A 119 2.07 -11.88 -9.39
CA MET A 119 1.76 -11.25 -8.11
C MET A 119 3.00 -10.69 -7.42
N LEU A 120 4.08 -11.46 -7.30
CA LEU A 120 5.32 -11.03 -6.61
C LEU A 120 6.20 -10.12 -7.48
N ASP A 121 5.93 -10.06 -8.78
CA ASP A 121 6.48 -9.03 -9.65
C ASP A 121 5.93 -7.63 -9.30
N ILE A 122 4.62 -7.51 -9.02
CA ILE A 122 3.99 -6.21 -8.77
C ILE A 122 3.88 -5.91 -7.26
N PHE A 123 3.64 -6.94 -6.46
CA PHE A 123 3.41 -6.87 -5.01
C PHE A 123 4.30 -7.88 -4.26
N PRO A 124 5.64 -7.79 -4.32
CA PRO A 124 6.48 -8.75 -3.60
C PRO A 124 6.26 -8.74 -2.08
N ASP A 125 5.76 -7.62 -1.52
CA ASP A 125 5.42 -7.50 -0.11
C ASP A 125 4.22 -8.36 0.32
N VAL A 126 3.52 -9.02 -0.61
CA VAL A 126 2.41 -9.93 -0.30
C VAL A 126 2.79 -11.40 -0.34
N ALA A 127 4.09 -11.73 -0.30
CA ALA A 127 4.56 -13.13 -0.24
C ALA A 127 3.95 -13.96 0.90
N PHE A 128 3.38 -13.32 1.94
CA PHE A 128 2.80 -13.96 3.12
C PHE A 128 1.28 -14.15 3.06
N ILE A 129 0.65 -14.13 1.87
CA ILE A 129 -0.82 -14.26 1.74
C ILE A 129 -1.37 -15.50 2.44
N HIS A 130 -0.64 -16.63 2.43
CA HIS A 130 -1.05 -17.88 3.06
C HIS A 130 -0.34 -18.15 4.39
N ASP A 131 -0.13 -17.09 5.17
CA ASP A 131 0.58 -17.08 6.46
C ASP A 131 2.10 -17.23 6.32
N GLU A 132 2.54 -18.33 5.74
CA GLU A 132 3.95 -18.58 5.39
C GLU A 132 4.29 -17.95 4.03
N PRO A 133 5.56 -17.58 3.79
CA PRO A 133 5.98 -17.05 2.50
C PRO A 133 5.84 -18.10 1.39
N ASP A 134 5.17 -17.75 0.30
CA ASP A 134 4.96 -18.61 -0.87
C ASP A 134 5.03 -17.85 -2.19
N THR A 135 5.21 -18.55 -3.31
CA THR A 135 5.41 -17.96 -4.65
C THR A 135 4.20 -17.18 -5.19
N GLY A 136 3.07 -17.14 -4.46
CA GLY A 136 1.76 -16.72 -4.93
C GLY A 136 0.98 -17.83 -5.64
N TYR A 137 1.59 -19.00 -5.82
CA TYR A 137 0.97 -20.21 -6.36
C TYR A 137 0.93 -21.35 -5.33
N GLY A 138 1.15 -21.05 -4.05
CA GLY A 138 1.13 -22.04 -2.97
C GLY A 138 2.39 -22.90 -2.86
N ARG A 139 3.47 -22.58 -3.59
CA ARG A 139 4.79 -23.21 -3.36
C ARG A 139 5.52 -22.44 -2.25
N PRO A 140 5.90 -23.07 -1.13
CA PRO A 140 6.65 -22.41 -0.08
C PRO A 140 7.96 -21.77 -0.58
N LEU A 141 8.28 -20.60 -0.04
CA LEU A 141 9.52 -19.86 -0.31
C LEU A 141 10.40 -19.86 0.92
N ASN A 142 11.66 -20.28 0.77
CA ASN A 142 12.67 -20.08 1.80
C ASN A 142 13.37 -18.74 1.54
N ILE A 143 12.82 -17.66 2.11
CA ILE A 143 13.32 -16.30 1.92
C ILE A 143 14.76 -16.18 2.42
N ASP A 144 15.10 -16.68 3.61
CA ASP A 144 16.47 -16.59 4.16
C ASP A 144 17.52 -17.19 3.24
N LYS A 145 17.19 -18.31 2.58
CA LYS A 145 18.11 -19.01 1.70
C LYS A 145 18.26 -18.33 0.35
N PHE A 146 17.15 -17.85 -0.22
CA PHE A 146 17.13 -17.43 -1.61
C PHE A 146 17.14 -15.92 -1.79
N TRP A 147 16.59 -15.16 -0.85
CA TRP A 147 16.34 -13.70 -0.90
C TRP A 147 16.75 -13.00 0.41
N PRO A 148 18.03 -13.07 0.81
CA PRO A 148 18.48 -12.62 2.13
C PRO A 148 18.29 -11.12 2.40
N GLU A 149 18.16 -10.28 1.36
CA GLU A 149 17.91 -8.84 1.50
C GLU A 149 16.43 -8.52 1.82
N PHE A 150 15.52 -9.47 1.61
CA PHE A 150 14.10 -9.28 1.89
C PHE A 150 13.84 -9.34 3.40
N ILE A 151 13.36 -8.24 3.99
CA ILE A 151 13.01 -8.22 5.41
C ILE A 151 11.67 -8.94 5.63
N GLN A 152 11.73 -10.09 6.29
CA GLN A 152 10.54 -10.91 6.57
C GLN A 152 9.98 -10.77 7.99
N ASP A 153 10.74 -10.18 8.93
CA ASP A 153 10.35 -10.05 10.35
C ASP A 153 8.98 -9.40 10.55
N TYR A 154 8.62 -8.50 9.64
CA TYR A 154 7.36 -7.75 9.67
C TYR A 154 6.39 -8.16 8.56
N ARG A 155 6.59 -9.37 8.00
CA ARG A 155 5.66 -10.02 7.07
C ARG A 155 5.30 -9.15 5.87
N GLY A 156 6.33 -8.54 5.27
CA GLY A 156 6.21 -7.67 4.11
C GLY A 156 6.40 -6.19 4.41
N ALA A 157 6.10 -5.72 5.63
CA ALA A 157 6.33 -4.31 5.99
C ALA A 157 7.83 -3.98 6.01
N GLY A 158 8.23 -2.96 5.27
CA GLY A 158 9.63 -2.60 5.14
C GLY A 158 10.45 -3.59 4.31
N ALA A 159 9.82 -4.49 3.53
CA ALA A 159 10.50 -5.61 2.88
C ALA A 159 11.73 -5.23 2.04
N PHE A 160 11.76 -4.03 1.46
CA PHE A 160 12.82 -3.58 0.56
C PHE A 160 13.79 -2.58 1.19
N LEU A 161 13.70 -2.36 2.51
CA LEU A 161 14.53 -1.37 3.22
C LEU A 161 16.04 -1.66 3.08
N ASN A 162 16.47 -2.92 3.13
CA ASN A 162 17.88 -3.27 2.97
C ASN A 162 18.41 -2.94 1.57
N ALA A 163 17.70 -3.36 0.53
CA ALA A 163 18.10 -3.09 -0.85
C ALA A 163 18.12 -1.57 -1.14
N ALA A 164 17.11 -0.84 -0.65
CA ALA A 164 17.07 0.61 -0.76
C ALA A 164 18.23 1.29 -0.01
N GLY A 165 18.60 0.78 1.17
CA GLY A 165 19.72 1.28 1.96
C GLY A 165 21.06 1.14 1.25
N GLU A 166 21.30 -0.01 0.59
CA GLU A 166 22.50 -0.21 -0.22
C GLU A 166 22.55 0.75 -1.42
N ILE A 167 21.43 0.95 -2.10
CA ILE A 167 21.32 1.91 -3.21
C ILE A 167 21.59 3.33 -2.71
N ARG A 168 21.00 3.71 -1.58
CA ARG A 168 21.19 5.04 -0.99
C ARG A 168 22.63 5.31 -0.59
N ALA A 169 23.35 4.30 -0.12
CA ALA A 169 24.78 4.41 0.18
C ALA A 169 25.65 4.53 -1.09
N ALA A 170 25.12 4.12 -2.24
CA ALA A 170 25.82 4.13 -3.52
C ALA A 170 25.68 5.45 -4.30
N VAL A 171 24.64 6.24 -4.04
CA VAL A 171 24.32 7.49 -4.79
C VAL A 171 24.34 8.73 -3.90
N GLY A 172 24.51 9.91 -4.52
CA GLY A 172 24.47 11.22 -3.85
C GLY A 172 23.07 11.84 -3.80
N ILE A 173 22.12 11.30 -4.56
CA ILE A 173 20.73 11.78 -4.67
C ILE A 173 19.77 11.04 -3.71
N PRO A 174 18.60 11.64 -3.36
CA PRO A 174 17.61 11.01 -2.50
C PRO A 174 17.09 9.66 -3.00
N VAL A 175 16.81 8.76 -2.07
CA VAL A 175 16.20 7.44 -2.32
C VAL A 175 14.85 7.31 -1.61
N ILE A 176 13.85 6.94 -2.40
CA ILE A 176 12.49 6.57 -1.96
C ILE A 176 12.38 5.04 -1.98
N THR A 177 11.73 4.43 -0.99
CA THR A 177 11.46 2.97 -1.02
C THR A 177 10.03 2.59 -0.70
N THR A 178 9.60 1.43 -1.18
CA THR A 178 8.26 0.84 -0.94
C THR A 178 8.39 -0.54 -0.31
N GLY A 179 7.30 -1.34 -0.30
CA GLY A 179 7.26 -2.65 0.34
C GLY A 179 6.48 -2.60 1.65
N MET A 180 5.15 -2.45 1.53
CA MET A 180 4.24 -2.34 2.66
C MET A 180 4.69 -1.32 3.75
N MET A 181 5.22 -0.18 3.30
CA MET A 181 5.56 0.93 4.18
C MET A 181 4.30 1.40 4.92
N ASP A 182 4.33 1.29 6.24
CA ASP A 182 3.21 1.62 7.11
C ASP A 182 3.76 1.99 8.50
N PRO A 183 3.95 3.30 8.78
CA PRO A 183 4.37 3.79 10.09
C PRO A 183 3.53 3.30 11.28
N ARG A 184 2.30 2.80 11.08
CA ARG A 184 1.52 2.18 12.16
C ARG A 184 2.03 0.80 12.58
N LEU A 185 2.67 0.08 11.66
CA LEU A 185 3.10 -1.30 11.86
C LEU A 185 4.55 -1.39 12.34
N ILE A 186 5.41 -0.52 11.79
CA ILE A 186 6.86 -0.55 12.04
C ILE A 186 7.43 0.86 12.23
N PRO A 187 6.86 1.69 13.13
CA PRO A 187 7.27 3.09 13.31
C PRO A 187 8.77 3.21 13.61
N ASP A 188 9.25 2.45 14.60
CA ASP A 188 10.65 2.51 15.05
C ASP A 188 11.65 2.12 13.94
N VAL A 189 11.27 1.17 13.08
CA VAL A 189 12.11 0.72 11.96
C VAL A 189 12.18 1.82 10.89
N ILE A 190 11.03 2.42 10.54
CA ILE A 190 11.00 3.51 9.56
C ILE A 190 11.78 4.72 10.08
N ASP A 191 11.58 5.09 11.35
CA ASP A 191 12.30 6.19 11.99
C ASP A 191 13.80 5.92 12.08
N GLU A 192 14.22 4.68 12.34
CA GLU A 192 15.65 4.31 12.32
C GLU A 192 16.26 4.45 10.93
N TYR A 193 15.60 3.95 9.89
CA TYR A 193 16.12 4.01 8.52
C TYR A 193 16.16 5.44 7.97
N ILE A 194 15.15 6.27 8.24
CA ILE A 194 15.16 7.68 7.85
C ILE A 194 16.16 8.46 8.72
N GLY A 195 16.12 8.30 10.04
CA GLY A 195 16.94 9.05 10.99
C GLY A 195 18.43 8.76 10.89
N SER A 196 18.82 7.56 10.43
CA SER A 196 20.21 7.19 10.14
C SER A 196 20.65 7.54 8.71
N GLY A 197 19.77 8.07 7.86
CA GLY A 197 20.07 8.41 6.47
C GLY A 197 20.22 7.21 5.54
N LYS A 198 19.71 6.04 5.92
CA LYS A 198 19.69 4.85 5.04
C LYS A 198 18.68 5.00 3.91
N ILE A 199 17.63 5.78 4.08
CA ILE A 199 16.69 6.21 3.04
C ILE A 199 16.25 7.65 3.33
N ASP A 200 15.71 8.34 2.33
CA ASP A 200 15.25 9.73 2.50
C ASP A 200 13.72 9.83 2.55
N PHE A 201 13.01 8.94 1.85
CA PHE A 201 11.54 8.91 1.85
C PHE A 201 10.96 7.49 1.83
N ILE A 202 9.75 7.35 2.37
CA ILE A 202 8.91 6.17 2.18
C ILE A 202 7.80 6.44 1.16
N GLY A 203 7.63 5.52 0.23
CA GLY A 203 6.55 5.50 -0.75
C GLY A 203 5.37 4.67 -0.26
N MET A 204 4.16 5.24 -0.33
CA MET A 204 2.92 4.56 0.03
C MET A 204 1.87 4.73 -1.07
N THR A 205 1.20 3.64 -1.45
CA THR A 205 0.03 3.71 -2.35
C THR A 205 -1.21 3.21 -1.63
N ARG A 206 -1.28 1.90 -1.35
CA ARG A 206 -2.43 1.24 -0.70
C ARG A 206 -2.83 1.86 0.63
N ARG A 207 -1.87 2.38 1.40
CA ARG A 207 -2.10 3.01 2.71
C ARG A 207 -2.81 4.35 2.55
N MET A 208 -2.43 5.14 1.55
CA MET A 208 -3.12 6.40 1.21
C MET A 208 -4.50 6.16 0.57
N TYR A 209 -4.72 5.02 -0.08
CA TYR A 209 -6.06 4.63 -0.54
C TYR A 209 -6.97 4.26 0.63
N ALA A 210 -6.43 3.61 1.66
CA ALA A 210 -7.18 3.34 2.88
C ALA A 210 -7.47 4.65 3.61
N ASP A 211 -6.47 5.53 3.78
CA ASP A 211 -6.62 6.82 4.45
C ASP A 211 -5.97 7.96 3.63
N PRO A 212 -6.75 8.78 2.91
CA PRO A 212 -6.21 9.91 2.17
C PRO A 212 -5.57 10.99 3.06
N ASP A 213 -5.88 11.00 4.36
CA ASP A 213 -5.36 11.97 5.34
C ASP A 213 -4.16 11.41 6.13
N TYR A 214 -3.60 10.27 5.69
CA TYR A 214 -2.53 9.54 6.37
C TYR A 214 -1.36 10.45 6.78
N ALA A 215 -0.79 11.20 5.83
CA ALA A 215 0.39 12.02 6.08
C ALA A 215 0.14 13.13 7.12
N ASN A 216 -1.03 13.76 7.08
CA ASN A 216 -1.41 14.79 8.05
C ASN A 216 -1.55 14.21 9.45
N LYS A 217 -2.15 13.02 9.58
CA LYS A 217 -2.27 12.30 10.86
C LYS A 217 -0.92 11.87 11.43
N ILE A 218 0.03 11.43 10.60
CA ILE A 218 1.42 11.22 11.06
C ILE A 218 1.98 12.52 11.64
N CYS A 219 1.87 13.63 10.90
CA CYS A 219 2.42 14.92 11.33
C CYS A 219 1.78 15.42 12.64
N ALA A 220 0.52 15.09 12.87
CA ALA A 220 -0.20 15.39 14.11
C ALA A 220 0.15 14.45 15.28
N GLY A 221 0.95 13.40 15.06
CA GLY A 221 1.24 12.37 16.05
C GLY A 221 0.07 11.40 16.31
N GLU A 222 -0.92 11.38 15.42
CA GLU A 222 -2.17 10.63 15.57
C GLU A 222 -2.12 9.27 14.85
N LEU A 223 -1.05 8.50 15.04
CA LEU A 223 -0.87 7.19 14.38
C LEU A 223 -2.05 6.24 14.58
N GLY A 224 -2.66 6.27 15.76
CA GLY A 224 -3.87 5.51 16.06
C GLY A 224 -5.06 5.91 15.18
N GLU A 225 -5.20 7.17 14.77
CA GLU A 225 -6.37 7.65 14.01
C GLU A 225 -6.32 7.28 12.53
N ILE A 226 -5.20 6.73 12.07
CA ILE A 226 -5.03 6.35 10.68
C ILE A 226 -5.83 5.07 10.38
N ARG A 227 -6.69 5.13 9.36
CA ARG A 227 -7.52 4.03 8.89
C ARG A 227 -6.63 2.92 8.31
N PRO A 228 -6.64 1.70 8.88
CA PRO A 228 -5.74 0.63 8.46
C PRO A 228 -6.03 0.12 7.05
N CYS A 229 -4.98 -0.01 6.23
CA CYS A 229 -5.06 -0.80 5.00
C CYS A 229 -5.15 -2.29 5.35
N ALA A 230 -6.19 -2.98 4.88
CA ALA A 230 -6.36 -4.43 5.12
C ALA A 230 -5.37 -5.32 4.34
N ASN A 231 -4.49 -4.76 3.51
CA ASN A 231 -3.54 -5.50 2.67
C ASN A 231 -4.18 -6.53 1.70
N CYS A 232 -5.45 -6.35 1.36
CA CYS A 232 -6.27 -7.34 0.61
C CYS A 232 -6.17 -7.26 -0.93
N ILE A 233 -5.41 -6.31 -1.48
CA ILE A 233 -5.18 -6.10 -2.93
C ILE A 233 -6.45 -5.80 -3.76
N SER A 234 -7.62 -5.59 -3.12
CA SER A 234 -8.86 -5.28 -3.86
C SER A 234 -8.79 -3.96 -4.65
N CYS A 235 -7.86 -3.06 -4.30
CA CYS A 235 -7.54 -1.85 -5.05
C CYS A 235 -7.05 -2.11 -6.48
N TRP A 236 -6.63 -3.34 -6.79
CA TRP A 236 -6.32 -3.73 -8.17
C TRP A 236 -7.55 -3.77 -9.08
N HIS A 237 -8.74 -3.93 -8.50
CA HIS A 237 -10.02 -3.89 -9.20
C HIS A 237 -10.75 -2.58 -8.93
N ASP A 238 -9.99 -1.48 -8.83
CA ASP A 238 -10.48 -0.11 -8.63
C ASP A 238 -11.45 0.03 -7.44
N THR A 239 -11.24 -0.69 -6.33
CA THR A 239 -12.07 -0.57 -5.11
C THR A 239 -11.25 -0.64 -3.83
N CYS A 240 -11.75 -0.11 -2.72
CA CYS A 240 -11.12 -0.33 -1.41
C CYS A 240 -12.12 -0.92 -0.42
N ARG A 241 -11.82 -2.12 0.11
CA ARG A 241 -12.69 -2.80 1.08
C ARG A 241 -12.84 -2.06 2.41
N VAL A 242 -11.84 -1.24 2.75
CA VAL A 242 -11.77 -0.53 4.02
C VAL A 242 -12.02 0.96 3.86
N ASN A 243 -12.21 1.47 2.64
CA ASN A 243 -12.51 2.86 2.37
C ASN A 243 -13.45 2.96 1.16
N ALA A 244 -14.76 2.98 1.41
CA ALA A 244 -15.76 3.13 0.35
C ALA A 244 -15.65 4.47 -0.39
N GLY A 245 -15.03 5.49 0.22
CA GLY A 245 -14.82 6.80 -0.38
C GLY A 245 -13.83 6.81 -1.54
N LEU A 246 -12.95 5.80 -1.67
CA LEU A 246 -11.88 5.79 -2.69
C LEU A 246 -12.39 6.11 -4.10
N VAL A 247 -13.53 5.54 -4.50
CA VAL A 247 -14.12 5.70 -5.84
C VAL A 247 -15.28 6.68 -5.92
N ARG A 248 -15.70 7.22 -4.78
CA ARG A 248 -16.92 8.04 -4.68
C ARG A 248 -16.61 9.51 -4.41
N ALA A 249 -15.56 9.77 -3.63
CA ALA A 249 -15.19 11.10 -3.19
C ALA A 249 -14.93 12.04 -4.39
N GLY A 250 -15.61 13.18 -4.42
CA GLY A 250 -15.54 14.16 -5.50
C GLY A 250 -16.35 13.78 -6.75
N GLY A 251 -17.01 12.61 -6.75
CA GLY A 251 -17.94 12.18 -7.78
C GLY A 251 -19.39 12.54 -7.48
N GLU A 252 -20.32 12.02 -8.29
CA GLU A 252 -21.76 12.28 -8.15
C GLU A 252 -22.34 11.76 -6.83
N GLU A 253 -21.87 10.60 -6.34
CA GLU A 253 -22.36 9.98 -5.10
C GLU A 253 -21.84 10.66 -3.81
N MET A 254 -20.70 11.37 -3.89
CA MET A 254 -20.06 12.00 -2.73
C MET A 254 -19.31 13.29 -3.14
N PRO A 255 -20.03 14.32 -3.63
CA PRO A 255 -19.43 15.54 -4.17
C PRO A 255 -18.63 16.33 -3.13
N GLU A 256 -18.93 16.16 -1.83
CA GLU A 256 -18.21 16.78 -0.72
C GLU A 256 -16.80 16.25 -0.49
N GLY A 257 -16.42 15.16 -1.18
CA GLY A 257 -15.13 14.49 -1.01
C GLY A 257 -15.03 13.72 0.31
N TYR A 258 -13.81 13.45 0.78
CA TYR A 258 -13.58 12.60 1.96
C TYR A 258 -14.02 13.21 3.29
N LYS A 259 -14.29 14.52 3.35
CA LYS A 259 -14.58 15.21 4.61
C LYS A 259 -16.01 14.96 5.06
N ILE A 260 -16.17 14.38 6.24
CA ILE A 260 -17.48 14.16 6.86
C ILE A 260 -18.14 15.50 7.24
N GLN A 261 -19.34 15.73 6.70
CA GLN A 261 -20.11 16.96 6.92
C GLN A 261 -21.01 16.86 8.16
N LYS A 262 -20.93 17.84 9.06
CA LYS A 262 -21.78 17.88 10.26
C LYS A 262 -23.24 18.16 9.89
N THR A 263 -24.17 17.54 10.62
CA THR A 263 -25.61 17.80 10.48
C THR A 263 -26.04 18.99 11.33
N SER A 264 -26.99 19.78 10.84
CA SER A 264 -27.73 20.77 11.64
C SER A 264 -29.03 20.24 12.22
N THR A 265 -29.42 19.02 11.84
CA THR A 265 -30.63 18.33 12.33
C THR A 265 -30.26 16.93 12.82
N PRO A 266 -29.77 16.80 14.07
CA PRO A 266 -29.51 15.51 14.68
C PRO A 266 -30.75 14.61 14.68
N LYS A 267 -30.51 13.31 14.63
CA LYS A 267 -31.55 12.26 14.65
C LYS A 267 -31.08 11.15 15.58
N LYS A 268 -32.03 10.41 16.14
CA LYS A 268 -31.79 9.16 16.85
C LYS A 268 -31.72 8.01 15.85
N VAL A 269 -30.54 7.42 15.71
CA VAL A 269 -30.26 6.37 14.72
C VAL A 269 -30.01 5.05 15.46
N GLN A 270 -30.76 4.02 15.12
CA GLN A 270 -30.51 2.66 15.58
C GLN A 270 -29.89 1.83 14.45
N ILE A 271 -28.85 1.07 14.76
CA ILE A 271 -28.15 0.22 13.80
C ILE A 271 -28.18 -1.22 14.28
N ALA A 272 -28.64 -2.12 13.42
CA ALA A 272 -28.72 -3.56 13.68
C ALA A 272 -27.62 -4.32 12.94
N GLY A 273 -26.63 -4.82 13.69
CA GLY A 273 -25.49 -5.59 13.19
C GLY A 273 -24.18 -4.84 13.36
N GLY A 274 -23.27 -5.40 14.15
CA GLY A 274 -21.92 -4.91 14.45
C GLY A 274 -20.85 -5.44 13.51
N GLY A 275 -21.21 -5.76 12.26
CA GLY A 275 -20.27 -6.04 11.18
C GLY A 275 -19.66 -4.76 10.60
N PRO A 276 -18.79 -4.87 9.58
CA PRO A 276 -18.07 -3.71 9.01
C PRO A 276 -19.02 -2.64 8.48
N ALA A 277 -20.14 -3.03 7.85
CA ALA A 277 -21.14 -2.06 7.36
C ALA A 277 -21.82 -1.29 8.50
N GLY A 278 -22.18 -1.97 9.59
CA GLY A 278 -22.85 -1.33 10.72
C GLY A 278 -21.91 -0.45 11.53
N LEU A 279 -20.67 -0.90 11.76
CA LEU A 279 -19.64 -0.10 12.42
C LEU A 279 -19.24 1.13 11.58
N GLU A 280 -19.12 0.98 10.26
CA GLU A 280 -18.87 2.12 9.35
C GLU A 280 -20.02 3.13 9.42
N ALA A 281 -21.26 2.66 9.28
CA ALA A 281 -22.43 3.52 9.38
C ALA A 281 -22.55 4.20 10.76
N ALA A 282 -22.21 3.49 11.84
CA ALA A 282 -22.29 3.99 13.20
C ALA A 282 -21.34 5.16 13.45
N HIS A 283 -20.03 4.97 13.19
CA HIS A 283 -19.08 6.03 13.45
C HIS A 283 -19.30 7.23 12.52
N VAL A 284 -19.62 7.01 11.23
CA VAL A 284 -19.91 8.13 10.31
C VAL A 284 -21.15 8.90 10.78
N ALA A 285 -22.24 8.22 11.15
CA ALA A 285 -23.45 8.90 11.64
C ALA A 285 -23.18 9.69 12.94
N ALA A 286 -22.43 9.11 13.88
CA ALA A 286 -22.08 9.77 15.13
C ALA A 286 -21.14 10.95 14.90
N GLU A 287 -20.13 10.79 14.03
CA GLU A 287 -19.23 11.87 13.63
C GLU A 287 -19.99 13.01 12.96
N ARG A 288 -21.02 12.72 12.15
CA ARG A 288 -21.89 13.76 11.59
C ARG A 288 -22.68 14.52 12.67
N GLY A 289 -22.86 13.95 13.86
CA GLY A 289 -23.56 14.56 15.00
C GLY A 289 -24.93 13.95 15.32
N HIS A 290 -25.21 12.73 14.86
CA HIS A 290 -26.42 11.99 15.25
C HIS A 290 -26.26 11.28 16.59
N GLU A 291 -27.36 11.02 17.29
CA GLU A 291 -27.37 10.14 18.47
C GLU A 291 -27.48 8.69 17.96
N VAL A 292 -26.43 7.89 18.12
CA VAL A 292 -26.34 6.56 17.51
C VAL A 292 -26.34 5.47 18.57
N THR A 293 -27.20 4.48 18.38
CA THR A 293 -27.18 3.21 19.12
C THR A 293 -26.91 2.05 18.15
N LEU A 294 -25.85 1.29 18.41
CA LEU A 294 -25.45 0.11 17.64
C LEU A 294 -25.62 -1.17 18.48
N TYR A 295 -26.37 -2.12 17.94
CA TYR A 295 -26.59 -3.42 18.58
C TYR A 295 -26.09 -4.57 17.70
N GLU A 296 -25.37 -5.52 18.33
CA GLU A 296 -24.90 -6.77 17.74
C GLU A 296 -25.48 -7.94 18.52
N LYS A 297 -26.03 -8.94 17.83
CA LYS A 297 -26.63 -10.12 18.45
C LYS A 297 -25.58 -11.07 19.03
N ASP A 298 -24.40 -11.15 18.40
CA ASP A 298 -23.31 -12.00 18.85
C ASP A 298 -22.57 -11.33 20.02
N GLY A 299 -21.80 -12.11 20.79
CA GLY A 299 -21.02 -11.60 21.93
C GLY A 299 -19.78 -10.78 21.53
N SER A 300 -19.67 -10.35 20.27
CA SER A 300 -18.45 -9.72 19.75
C SER A 300 -18.70 -8.95 18.44
N TRP A 301 -17.93 -7.88 18.22
CA TRP A 301 -17.93 -7.09 16.99
C TRP A 301 -17.27 -7.80 15.80
N GLY A 302 -17.57 -7.32 14.59
CA GLY A 302 -16.91 -7.68 13.33
C GLY A 302 -17.77 -8.51 12.37
N GLY A 303 -18.79 -9.22 12.85
CA GLY A 303 -19.63 -10.07 12.00
C GLY A 303 -18.78 -11.02 11.14
N LEU A 304 -19.01 -11.04 9.83
CA LEU A 304 -18.29 -11.92 8.88
C LEU A 304 -16.78 -11.61 8.75
N THR A 305 -16.27 -10.48 9.24
CA THR A 305 -14.82 -10.24 9.24
C THR A 305 -14.09 -11.25 10.12
N ARG A 306 -14.72 -11.71 11.22
CA ARG A 306 -14.19 -12.76 12.10
C ARG A 306 -13.95 -14.06 11.35
N THR A 307 -14.91 -14.46 10.52
CA THR A 307 -14.77 -15.62 9.63
C THR A 307 -13.66 -15.39 8.62
N ALA A 308 -13.63 -14.22 7.98
CA ALA A 308 -12.58 -13.89 7.00
C ALA A 308 -11.16 -13.96 7.61
N ILE A 309 -10.97 -13.42 8.83
CA ILE A 309 -9.70 -13.47 9.57
C ILE A 309 -9.26 -14.91 9.80
N ALA A 310 -10.17 -15.81 10.17
CA ALA A 310 -9.85 -17.21 10.41
C ALA A 310 -9.32 -17.94 9.16
N TYR A 311 -9.79 -17.56 7.96
CA TYR A 311 -9.35 -18.18 6.70
C TYR A 311 -8.15 -17.46 6.05
N LYS A 312 -8.05 -16.14 6.18
CA LYS A 312 -7.04 -15.31 5.50
C LYS A 312 -5.77 -15.09 6.33
N GLY A 313 -5.77 -15.49 7.59
CA GLY A 313 -4.59 -15.38 8.46
C GLY A 313 -4.21 -13.93 8.81
N LYS A 314 -2.94 -13.72 9.15
CA LYS A 314 -2.44 -12.48 9.77
C LYS A 314 -1.88 -11.44 8.78
N ASN A 315 -1.74 -11.81 7.51
CA ASN A 315 -1.17 -10.92 6.50
C ASN A 315 -2.19 -9.89 5.99
N GLU A 316 -3.44 -10.33 5.76
CA GLU A 316 -4.54 -9.38 5.59
C GLU A 316 -4.91 -8.78 6.95
N LYS A 317 -4.71 -7.48 7.10
CA LYS A 317 -4.91 -6.69 8.34
C LYS A 317 -6.39 -6.36 8.58
N ILE A 318 -7.26 -7.35 8.44
CA ILE A 318 -8.72 -7.20 8.59
C ILE A 318 -9.09 -6.95 10.06
N ALA A 319 -8.37 -7.57 11.00
CA ALA A 319 -8.54 -7.35 12.43
C ALA A 319 -8.28 -5.87 12.77
N ASP A 320 -7.15 -5.31 12.32
CA ASP A 320 -6.79 -3.90 12.54
C ASP A 320 -7.91 -2.95 12.10
N HIS A 321 -8.50 -3.16 10.92
CA HIS A 321 -9.61 -2.32 10.44
C HIS A 321 -10.88 -2.47 11.28
N THR A 322 -11.21 -3.69 11.71
CA THR A 322 -12.36 -3.95 12.59
C THR A 322 -12.17 -3.26 13.95
N GLU A 323 -10.98 -3.36 14.54
CA GLU A 323 -10.63 -2.72 15.81
C GLU A 323 -10.62 -1.20 15.69
N TRP A 324 -10.08 -0.67 14.58
CA TRP A 324 -10.13 0.76 14.29
C TRP A 324 -11.58 1.26 14.22
N LEU A 325 -12.46 0.54 13.53
CA LEU A 325 -13.87 0.89 13.42
C LEU A 325 -14.59 0.92 14.78
N VAL A 326 -14.33 -0.06 15.64
CA VAL A 326 -14.87 -0.07 17.01
C VAL A 326 -14.39 1.15 17.79
N ARG A 327 -13.10 1.46 17.76
CA ARG A 327 -12.55 2.64 18.44
C ARG A 327 -13.09 3.96 17.87
N GLN A 328 -13.35 4.06 16.57
CA GLN A 328 -14.00 5.24 16.01
C GLN A 328 -15.44 5.38 16.51
N CYS A 329 -16.19 4.28 16.65
CA CYS A 329 -17.52 4.32 17.26
C CYS A 329 -17.46 4.82 18.71
N GLU A 330 -16.51 4.32 19.50
CA GLU A 330 -16.29 4.76 20.88
C GLU A 330 -15.89 6.24 20.97
N LYS A 331 -14.93 6.66 20.13
CA LYS A 331 -14.45 8.05 20.04
C LYS A 331 -15.59 9.04 19.78
N TYR A 332 -16.52 8.69 18.91
CA TYR A 332 -17.65 9.54 18.55
C TYR A 332 -18.91 9.30 19.41
N GLY A 333 -18.81 8.54 20.49
CA GLY A 333 -19.87 8.40 21.49
C GLY A 333 -21.06 7.54 21.04
N VAL A 334 -20.83 6.57 20.16
CA VAL A 334 -21.87 5.57 19.81
C VAL A 334 -22.22 4.75 21.06
N THR A 335 -23.51 4.62 21.35
CA THR A 335 -23.98 3.68 22.39
C THR A 335 -23.96 2.27 21.82
N MET A 336 -23.09 1.39 22.35
CA MET A 336 -22.81 0.09 21.77
C MET A 336 -23.19 -1.05 22.73
N ALA A 337 -23.87 -2.09 22.24
CA ALA A 337 -24.08 -3.32 23.00
C ALA A 337 -24.03 -4.59 22.12
N THR A 338 -23.20 -5.55 22.54
CA THR A 338 -23.18 -6.93 22.02
C THR A 338 -24.19 -7.82 22.75
N GLY A 339 -24.48 -9.01 22.22
CA GLY A 339 -25.45 -9.94 22.83
C GLY A 339 -26.91 -9.46 22.75
N LYS A 340 -27.20 -8.44 21.94
CA LYS A 340 -28.52 -7.81 21.81
C LYS A 340 -29.01 -7.89 20.37
N GLU A 341 -29.94 -8.79 20.12
CA GLU A 341 -30.62 -8.89 18.82
C GLU A 341 -31.66 -7.77 18.66
N VAL A 342 -31.63 -7.08 17.51
CA VAL A 342 -32.61 -6.04 17.19
C VAL A 342 -33.87 -6.67 16.63
N THR A 343 -34.88 -6.80 17.49
CA THR A 343 -36.24 -7.21 17.12
C THR A 343 -37.15 -6.00 16.96
N LYS A 344 -38.37 -6.19 16.44
CA LYS A 344 -39.39 -5.13 16.36
C LYS A 344 -39.61 -4.44 17.71
N ALA A 345 -39.69 -5.22 18.80
CA ALA A 345 -39.87 -4.67 20.14
C ALA A 345 -38.69 -3.81 20.60
N VAL A 346 -37.45 -4.19 20.25
CA VAL A 346 -36.24 -3.39 20.55
C VAL A 346 -36.20 -2.07 19.77
N VAL A 347 -36.77 -2.05 18.55
CA VAL A 347 -36.94 -0.82 17.78
C VAL A 347 -38.02 0.07 18.41
N GLU A 348 -39.17 -0.51 18.78
CA GLU A 348 -40.29 0.20 19.40
C GLU A 348 -39.92 0.81 20.76
N ASP A 349 -39.15 0.08 21.58
CA ASP A 349 -38.67 0.55 22.89
C ASP A 349 -37.69 1.73 22.76
N LEU A 350 -36.76 1.66 21.80
CA LEU A 350 -35.80 2.75 21.59
C LEU A 350 -36.45 3.96 20.89
N ALA A 351 -37.49 3.74 20.09
CA ALA A 351 -38.17 4.74 19.27
C ALA A 351 -37.20 5.64 18.45
N PRO A 352 -36.33 5.06 17.58
CA PRO A 352 -35.41 5.83 16.77
C PRO A 352 -36.13 6.53 15.60
N ASP A 353 -35.55 7.63 15.11
CA ASP A 353 -36.01 8.29 13.88
C ASP A 353 -35.64 7.50 12.62
N VAL A 354 -34.53 6.75 12.69
CA VAL A 354 -33.98 5.97 11.57
C VAL A 354 -33.45 4.64 12.08
N VAL A 355 -33.75 3.57 11.35
CA VAL A 355 -33.16 2.24 11.56
C VAL A 355 -32.30 1.88 10.35
N ILE A 356 -31.04 1.50 10.59
CA ILE A 356 -30.14 0.96 9.58
C ILE A 356 -29.99 -0.54 9.82
N VAL A 357 -30.32 -1.34 8.80
CA VAL A 357 -30.23 -2.81 8.86
C VAL A 357 -28.92 -3.25 8.21
N ALA A 358 -27.97 -3.70 9.03
CA ALA A 358 -26.63 -4.13 8.64
C ALA A 358 -26.34 -5.57 9.11
N THR A 359 -27.34 -6.46 8.99
CA THR A 359 -27.33 -7.82 9.58
C THR A 359 -26.47 -8.85 8.84
N GLY A 360 -25.70 -8.43 7.83
CA GLY A 360 -24.81 -9.27 7.04
C GLY A 360 -25.53 -10.20 6.05
N GLY A 361 -24.74 -11.08 5.42
CA GLY A 361 -25.22 -12.12 4.51
C GLY A 361 -25.14 -13.52 5.15
N LYS A 362 -25.91 -14.47 4.62
CA LYS A 362 -25.79 -15.89 4.94
C LYS A 362 -25.31 -16.65 3.70
N PRO A 363 -24.51 -17.72 3.84
CA PRO A 363 -24.25 -18.62 2.73
C PRO A 363 -25.59 -19.14 2.18
N THR A 364 -25.78 -18.99 0.88
CA THR A 364 -26.96 -19.51 0.15
C THR A 364 -26.73 -20.92 -0.32
#